data_AF-A0A2N5KNX6-F1
#
_entry.id   AF-A0A2N5KNX6-F1
#
_cell.length_a   1.000
_cell.length_b   1.000
_cell.length_c   1.000
_cell.angle_alpha   90.00
_cell.angle_beta   90.00
_cell.angle_gamma   90.00
#
_symmetry.space_group_name_H-M   'P 1'
#
loop_
_entity.id
_entity.type
_entity.pdbx_description
1 polymer ?
#
loop_
_entity_poly.entity_id
_entity_poly.type
_entity_poly.pdbx_seq_one_letter_code
_entity_poly.pdbx_strand_id
1 'polypeptide(L)'
;MPRACTVCRHDRRHDVEVALVRRDALRDIARRFSVSKDALSRHAKEHLPDRLLKAQEHEDVREALDVVAQLKLINEASLTILKEARDEGEPGTALRAIDRIQRQIELQAKLLGNLDERPAVNLYISTEWLELRAVIVSALEPHPDARNSVLRALEGTASGNA
;
A
#
# COMPACT_ATOMS: atom_id res chain seq x y z
N MET A 1 -18.63 -21.20 32.01
CA MET A 1 -17.57 -20.20 31.73
C MET A 1 -17.27 -20.23 30.23
N PRO A 2 -17.27 -19.08 29.52
CA PRO A 2 -16.92 -19.07 28.10
C PRO A 2 -15.49 -19.60 27.94
N ARG A 3 -15.29 -20.53 27.01
CA ARG A 3 -13.97 -21.08 26.70
C ARG A 3 -13.10 -19.94 26.14
N ALA A 4 -11.97 -19.66 26.80
CA ALA A 4 -11.00 -18.71 26.28
C ALA A 4 -10.56 -19.14 24.88
N CYS A 5 -10.57 -18.21 23.92
CA CYS A 5 -10.17 -18.50 22.55
C CYS A 5 -8.70 -18.93 22.50
N THR A 6 -8.45 -20.12 21.95
CA THR A 6 -7.11 -20.69 21.82
C THR A 6 -6.26 -19.97 20.78
N VAL A 7 -6.89 -19.40 19.74
CA VAL A 7 -6.21 -18.57 18.73
C VAL A 7 -5.71 -17.26 19.35
N CYS A 8 -6.52 -16.62 20.22
CA CYS A 8 -6.10 -15.40 20.91
C CYS A 8 -4.87 -15.59 21.80
N ARG A 9 -4.65 -16.82 22.31
CA ARG A 9 -3.51 -17.19 23.16
C ARG A 9 -2.39 -17.89 22.39
N HIS A 10 -2.51 -17.99 21.08
CA HIS A 10 -1.50 -18.66 20.25
C HIS A 10 -0.28 -17.75 20.08
N ASP A 11 0.93 -18.29 20.22
CA ASP A 11 2.18 -17.52 20.10
C ASP A 11 2.31 -16.82 18.75
N ARG A 12 1.78 -17.47 17.69
CA ARG A 12 1.70 -16.95 16.33
C ARG A 12 0.33 -16.40 15.95
N ARG A 13 -0.39 -15.79 16.89
CA ARG A 13 -1.73 -15.23 16.65
C ARG A 13 -1.77 -14.33 15.41
N HIS A 14 -0.80 -13.43 15.27
CA HIS A 14 -0.76 -12.49 14.15
C HIS A 14 -0.73 -13.21 12.79
N ASP A 15 0.12 -14.22 12.65
CA ASP A 15 0.22 -15.00 11.40
C ASP A 15 -1.07 -15.76 11.07
N VAL A 16 -1.76 -16.28 12.10
CA VAL A 16 -3.06 -16.93 11.95
C VAL A 16 -4.11 -15.92 11.50
N GLU A 17 -4.14 -14.72 12.10
CA GLU A 17 -5.05 -13.64 11.71
C GLU A 17 -4.80 -13.18 10.28
N VAL A 18 -3.55 -13.01 9.87
CA VAL A 18 -3.20 -12.66 8.47
C VAL A 18 -3.67 -13.75 7.50
N ALA A 19 -3.47 -15.03 7.81
CA ALA A 19 -3.93 -16.13 6.96
C ALA A 19 -5.47 -16.19 6.87
N LEU A 20 -6.17 -15.91 7.97
CA LEU A 20 -7.64 -15.82 7.99
C LEU A 20 -8.15 -14.65 7.14
N VAL A 21 -7.48 -13.51 7.23
CA VAL A 21 -7.82 -12.29 6.50
C VAL A 21 -7.62 -12.48 4.99
N ARG A 22 -6.53 -13.14 4.58
CA ARG A 22 -6.28 -13.56 3.18
C ARG A 22 -7.22 -14.64 2.65
N ARG A 23 -8.17 -15.10 3.48
CA ARG A 23 -9.14 -16.16 3.15
C ARG A 23 -8.49 -17.48 2.73
N ASP A 24 -7.31 -17.79 3.27
CA ASP A 24 -6.68 -19.10 3.10
C ASP A 24 -7.64 -20.19 3.61
N ALA A 25 -7.59 -21.38 2.99
CA ALA A 25 -8.47 -22.47 3.39
C ALA A 25 -8.28 -22.81 4.88
N LEU A 26 -9.37 -22.78 5.67
CA LEU A 26 -9.34 -23.07 7.11
C LEU A 26 -8.67 -24.42 7.44
N ARG A 27 -8.73 -25.39 6.52
CA ARG A 27 -8.05 -26.70 6.67
C ARG A 27 -6.54 -26.57 6.67
N ASP A 28 -5.99 -25.70 5.83
CA ASP A 28 -4.56 -25.49 5.71
C ASP A 28 -4.02 -24.65 6.85
N ILE A 29 -4.76 -23.61 7.26
CA ILE A 29 -4.45 -22.85 8.46
C ILE A 29 -4.44 -23.78 9.69
N ALA A 30 -5.49 -24.60 9.85
CA ALA A 30 -5.60 -25.55 10.95
C ALA A 30 -4.40 -26.50 11.01
N ARG A 31 -3.99 -27.05 9.86
CA ARG A 31 -2.83 -27.95 9.74
C ARG A 31 -1.51 -27.23 10.03
N ARG A 32 -1.32 -26.02 9.49
CA ARG A 32 -0.09 -25.23 9.60
C ARG A 32 0.17 -24.75 11.03
N PHE A 33 -0.87 -24.35 11.74
CA PHE A 33 -0.77 -23.76 13.08
C PHE A 33 -1.24 -24.71 14.18
N SER A 34 -1.61 -25.95 13.86
CA SER A 34 -2.10 -26.95 14.83
C SER A 34 -3.28 -26.43 15.67
N VAL A 35 -4.20 -25.70 15.04
CA VAL A 35 -5.42 -25.18 15.67
C VAL A 35 -6.66 -25.81 15.03
N SER A 36 -7.73 -26.06 15.80
CA SER A 36 -8.96 -26.60 15.23
C SER A 36 -9.68 -25.60 14.33
N LYS A 37 -10.33 -26.10 13.28
CA LYS A 37 -11.14 -25.26 12.35
C LYS A 37 -12.26 -24.51 13.07
N ASP A 38 -12.87 -25.13 14.07
CA ASP A 38 -13.93 -24.51 14.85
C ASP A 38 -13.42 -23.37 15.73
N ALA A 39 -12.16 -23.44 16.19
CA ALA A 39 -11.52 -22.32 16.88
C ALA A 39 -11.18 -21.19 15.91
N LEU A 40 -10.67 -21.51 14.70
CA LEU A 40 -10.41 -20.52 13.66
C LEU A 40 -11.68 -19.79 13.21
N SER A 41 -12.77 -20.53 12.98
CA SER A 41 -14.05 -19.96 12.56
C SER A 41 -14.65 -19.03 13.61
N ARG A 42 -14.64 -19.42 14.89
CA ARG A 42 -15.08 -18.54 15.99
C ARG A 42 -14.18 -17.32 16.15
N HIS A 43 -12.85 -17.51 16.05
CA HIS A 43 -11.89 -16.40 16.13
C HIS A 43 -12.12 -15.37 15.03
N ALA A 44 -12.29 -15.82 13.79
CA ALA A 44 -12.55 -14.94 12.65
C ALA A 44 -13.83 -14.11 12.83
N LYS A 45 -14.86 -14.69 13.47
CA LYS A 45 -16.15 -14.03 13.70
C LYS A 45 -16.16 -13.07 14.89
N GLU A 46 -15.46 -13.40 15.97
CA GLU A 46 -15.62 -12.72 17.27
C GLU A 46 -14.42 -11.89 17.71
N HIS A 47 -13.23 -12.13 17.14
CA HIS A 47 -11.97 -11.59 17.65
C HIS A 47 -11.04 -11.01 16.59
N LEU A 48 -11.39 -11.14 15.31
CA LEU A 48 -10.57 -10.62 14.22
C LEU A 48 -10.61 -9.08 14.23
N PRO A 49 -9.47 -8.39 14.35
CA PRO A 49 -9.47 -6.94 14.42
C PRO A 49 -9.96 -6.29 13.11
N ASP A 50 -10.93 -5.38 13.19
CA ASP A 50 -11.49 -4.64 12.03
C ASP A 50 -10.42 -3.97 11.17
N ARG A 51 -9.32 -3.50 11.78
CA ARG A 51 -8.19 -2.89 11.06
C ARG A 51 -7.53 -3.82 10.04
N LEU A 52 -7.49 -5.13 10.32
CA LEU A 52 -6.91 -6.12 9.41
C LEU A 52 -7.87 -6.44 8.27
N LEU A 53 -9.18 -6.52 8.56
CA LEU A 53 -10.21 -6.68 7.54
C LEU A 53 -10.19 -5.50 6.55
N LYS A 54 -10.16 -4.26 7.07
CA LYS A 54 -10.06 -3.06 6.22
C LYS A 54 -8.77 -3.03 5.41
N ALA A 55 -7.62 -3.39 6.00
CA ALA A 55 -6.36 -3.43 5.27
C ALA A 55 -6.40 -4.42 4.09
N GLN A 56 -7.02 -5.59 4.28
CA GLN A 56 -7.20 -6.56 3.20
C GLN A 56 -8.23 -6.12 2.17
N GLU A 57 -9.34 -5.50 2.56
CA GLU A 57 -10.27 -4.89 1.60
C GLU A 57 -9.56 -3.86 0.72
N HIS A 58 -8.66 -3.06 1.29
CA HIS A 58 -7.82 -2.15 0.51
C HIS A 58 -6.83 -2.87 -0.40
N GLU A 59 -6.20 -3.98 0.04
CA GLU A 59 -5.34 -4.79 -0.84
C GLU A 59 -6.12 -5.48 -1.96
N ASP A 60 -7.26 -6.11 -1.65
CA ASP A 60 -8.16 -6.76 -2.61
C ASP A 60 -8.68 -5.76 -3.65
N VAL A 61 -9.03 -4.54 -3.21
CA VAL A 61 -9.42 -3.45 -4.13
C VAL A 61 -8.23 -3.03 -5.00
N ARG A 62 -7.01 -2.97 -4.46
CA ARG A 62 -5.81 -2.67 -5.26
C ARG A 62 -5.47 -3.77 -6.26
N GLU A 63 -5.67 -5.03 -5.90
CA GLU A 63 -5.45 -6.19 -6.78
C GLU A 63 -6.53 -6.28 -7.86
N ALA A 64 -7.80 -6.12 -7.49
CA ALA A 64 -8.93 -6.07 -8.44
C ALA A 64 -8.86 -4.85 -9.37
N LEU A 65 -8.28 -3.74 -8.89
CA LEU A 65 -7.98 -2.54 -9.65
C LEU A 65 -6.50 -2.48 -10.08
N ASP A 66 -5.84 -3.61 -10.39
CA ASP A 66 -4.52 -3.56 -11.04
C ASP A 66 -4.67 -3.06 -12.49
N VAL A 67 -4.97 -1.76 -12.58
CA VAL A 67 -5.10 -0.96 -13.79
C VAL A 67 -3.81 -1.02 -14.58
N VAL A 68 -2.65 -1.21 -13.93
CA VAL A 68 -1.37 -1.36 -14.62
C VAL A 68 -1.30 -2.68 -15.37
N ALA A 69 -1.71 -3.80 -14.77
CA ALA A 69 -1.81 -5.08 -15.45
C ALA A 69 -2.81 -5.03 -16.63
N GLN A 70 -3.98 -4.43 -16.42
CA GLN A 70 -4.98 -4.27 -17.48
C GLN A 70 -4.47 -3.38 -18.63
N LEU A 71 -3.75 -2.29 -18.31
CA LEU A 71 -3.14 -1.42 -19.31
C LEU A 71 -2.08 -2.14 -20.14
N LYS A 72 -1.25 -2.99 -19.54
CA LYS A 72 -0.26 -3.80 -20.27
C LYS A 72 -0.92 -4.74 -21.27
N LEU A 73 -1.95 -5.47 -20.83
CA LEU A 73 -2.69 -6.40 -21.71
C LEU A 73 -3.32 -5.68 -22.92
N ILE A 74 -3.94 -4.52 -22.69
CA ILE A 74 -4.56 -3.74 -23.76
C ILE A 74 -3.49 -3.14 -24.69
N ASN A 75 -2.31 -2.80 -24.18
CA ASN A 75 -1.19 -2.31 -24.98
C ASN A 75 -0.67 -3.39 -25.92
N GLU A 76 -0.46 -4.61 -25.42
CA GLU A 76 -0.04 -5.76 -26.21
C GLU A 76 -1.03 -6.07 -27.34
N ALA A 77 -2.34 -6.05 -27.04
CA ALA A 77 -3.39 -6.21 -28.05
C ALA A 77 -3.34 -5.09 -29.10
N SER A 78 -3.14 -3.84 -28.68
CA SER A 78 -3.06 -2.68 -29.59
C SER A 78 -1.84 -2.76 -30.51
N LEU A 79 -0.69 -3.25 -30.00
CA LEU A 79 0.53 -3.48 -30.80
C LEU A 79 0.34 -4.60 -31.82
N THR A 80 -0.39 -5.66 -31.46
CA THR A 80 -0.73 -6.76 -32.37
C THR A 80 -1.57 -6.25 -33.53
N ILE A 81 -2.64 -5.50 -33.26
CA ILE A 81 -3.50 -4.88 -34.29
C ILE A 81 -2.70 -3.94 -35.19
N LEU A 82 -1.77 -3.16 -34.62
CA LEU A 82 -0.91 -2.28 -35.42
C LEU A 82 -0.03 -3.07 -36.39
N LYS A 83 0.51 -4.21 -35.95
CA LYS A 83 1.34 -5.08 -36.80
C LYS A 83 0.51 -5.65 -37.95
N GLU A 84 -0.65 -6.24 -37.65
CA GLU A 84 -1.56 -6.80 -38.65
C GLU A 84 -2.00 -5.74 -39.66
N ALA A 85 -2.40 -4.56 -39.20
CA ALA A 85 -2.81 -3.46 -40.08
C ALA A 85 -1.67 -2.96 -40.99
N ARG A 86 -0.40 -3.07 -40.57
CA ARG A 86 0.76 -2.76 -41.42
C ARG A 86 1.01 -3.84 -42.47
N ASP A 87 0.89 -5.11 -42.07
CA ASP A 87 1.10 -6.26 -42.94
C ASP A 87 -0.01 -6.35 -44.01
N GLU A 88 -1.25 -6.01 -43.66
CA GLU A 88 -2.42 -6.00 -44.56
C GLU A 88 -2.54 -4.71 -45.39
N GLY A 89 -1.75 -3.68 -45.09
CA GLY A 89 -1.80 -2.41 -45.82
C GLY A 89 -3.03 -1.56 -45.52
N GLU A 90 -3.51 -1.57 -44.28
CA GLU A 90 -4.69 -0.85 -43.78
C GLU A 90 -4.29 0.42 -42.98
N PRO A 91 -3.88 1.52 -43.65
CA PRO A 91 -3.31 2.69 -42.99
C PRO A 91 -4.27 3.36 -41.99
N GLY A 92 -5.58 3.31 -42.25
CA GLY A 92 -6.60 3.86 -41.35
C GLY A 92 -6.70 3.10 -40.03
N THR A 93 -6.47 1.79 -40.04
CA THR A 93 -6.46 0.97 -38.82
C THR A 93 -5.12 1.12 -38.09
N ALA A 94 -4.01 1.19 -38.83
CA ALA A 94 -2.70 1.46 -38.25
C ALA A 94 -2.65 2.80 -37.50
N LEU A 95 -3.19 3.88 -38.08
CA LEU A 95 -3.25 5.19 -37.42
C LEU A 95 -4.11 5.18 -36.15
N ARG A 96 -5.25 4.48 -36.17
CA ARG A 96 -6.11 4.32 -34.98
C ARG A 96 -5.44 3.52 -33.87
N ALA A 97 -4.71 2.47 -34.21
CA ALA A 97 -3.94 1.69 -33.24
C ALA A 97 -2.81 2.53 -32.61
N ILE A 98 -2.10 3.33 -33.42
CA ILE A 98 -1.05 4.25 -32.95
C ILE A 98 -1.64 5.29 -31.98
N ASP A 99 -2.74 5.95 -32.34
CA ASP A 99 -3.42 6.91 -31.45
C ASP A 99 -3.84 6.26 -30.12
N ARG A 100 -4.37 5.03 -30.17
CA ARG A 100 -4.74 4.28 -28.97
C ARG A 100 -3.54 3.94 -28.09
N ILE A 101 -2.39 3.58 -28.68
CA ILE A 101 -1.13 3.32 -27.97
C ILE A 101 -0.59 4.60 -27.32
N GLN A 102 -0.58 5.73 -28.04
CA GLN A 102 -0.12 7.03 -27.52
C GLN A 102 -0.92 7.46 -26.30
N ARG A 103 -2.26 7.35 -26.34
CA ARG A 103 -3.13 7.66 -25.19
C ARG A 103 -2.86 6.78 -23.98
N GLN A 104 -2.47 5.51 -24.18
CA GLN A 104 -2.11 4.61 -23.10
C GLN A 104 -0.77 4.99 -22.47
N ILE A 105 0.22 5.38 -23.27
CA ILE A 105 1.52 5.89 -22.77
C ILE A 105 1.30 7.15 -21.93
N GLU A 106 0.44 8.06 -22.39
CA GLU A 106 0.08 9.27 -21.63
C GLU A 106 -0.59 8.92 -20.29
N LEU A 107 -1.51 7.96 -20.29
CA LEU A 107 -2.16 7.49 -19.06
C LEU A 107 -1.16 6.82 -18.11
N GLN A 108 -0.26 5.99 -18.62
CA GLN A 108 0.80 5.36 -17.83
C GLN A 108 1.75 6.41 -17.24
N ALA A 109 2.13 7.44 -18.00
CA ALA A 109 2.96 8.53 -17.50
C ALA A 109 2.25 9.33 -16.40
N LYS A 110 0.95 9.62 -16.55
CA LYS A 110 0.13 10.26 -15.52
C LYS A 110 0.03 9.40 -14.26
N LEU A 111 -0.21 8.10 -14.42
CA LEU A 111 -0.28 7.16 -13.30
C LEU A 111 1.07 7.06 -12.58
N LEU A 112 2.19 6.96 -13.30
CA LEU A 112 3.52 6.94 -12.70
C LEU A 112 3.86 8.26 -11.98
N GLY A 113 3.47 9.40 -12.55
CA GLY A 113 3.61 10.70 -11.89
C GLY A 113 2.76 10.84 -10.61
N ASN A 114 1.55 10.26 -10.61
CA ASN A 114 0.67 10.22 -9.43
C ASN A 114 1.11 9.15 -8.41
N LEU A 115 1.79 8.08 -8.84
CA LEU A 115 2.38 7.08 -7.93
C LEU A 115 3.62 7.60 -7.20
N ASP A 116 4.23 8.69 -7.69
CA ASP A 116 5.27 9.44 -6.99
C ASP A 116 4.69 10.46 -5.98
N GLU A 117 3.39 10.37 -5.66
CA GLU A 117 2.80 10.90 -4.43
C GLU A 117 3.32 10.11 -3.22
N ARG A 118 4.62 10.20 -2.93
CA ARG A 118 4.99 10.29 -1.52
C ARG A 118 4.22 11.50 -1.01
N PRO A 119 3.44 11.42 0.09
CA PRO A 119 2.89 12.61 0.69
C PRO A 119 4.09 13.45 1.12
N ALA A 120 4.48 14.41 0.28
CA ALA A 120 5.35 15.48 0.69
C ALA A 120 4.49 16.28 1.67
N VAL A 121 4.48 15.85 2.93
CA VAL A 121 3.91 16.62 4.01
C VAL A 121 4.65 17.94 3.95
N ASN A 122 3.97 18.98 3.46
CA ASN A 122 4.55 20.30 3.37
C ASN A 122 4.57 20.86 4.80
N LEU A 123 5.58 20.42 5.57
CA LEU A 123 5.79 20.75 6.99
C LEU A 123 5.91 22.27 7.21
N TYR A 124 6.07 23.06 6.16
CA TYR A 124 6.09 24.52 6.23
C TYR A 124 4.71 25.16 6.43
N ILE A 125 3.60 24.47 6.18
CA ILE A 125 2.25 25.06 6.18
C ILE A 125 1.32 24.40 7.21
N SER A 126 1.68 23.23 7.76
CA SER A 126 0.86 22.60 8.81
C SER A 126 0.96 23.36 10.13
N THR A 127 -0.15 23.97 10.55
CA THR A 127 -0.28 24.67 11.84
C THR A 127 0.08 23.75 13.01
N GLU A 128 -0.26 22.47 12.91
CA GLU A 128 0.01 21.43 13.91
C GLU A 128 1.52 21.20 14.10
N TRP A 129 2.33 21.37 13.03
CA TRP A 129 3.79 21.27 13.12
C TRP A 129 4.40 22.49 13.79
N LEU A 130 3.87 23.69 13.53
CA LEU A 130 4.30 24.91 14.20
C LEU A 130 4.01 24.84 15.70
N GLU A 131 2.83 24.32 16.08
CA GLU A 131 2.46 24.08 17.47
C GLU A 131 3.38 23.05 18.14
N LEU A 132 3.62 21.91 17.49
CA LEU A 132 4.52 20.88 18.02
C LEU A 132 5.95 21.40 18.19
N ARG A 133 6.46 22.17 17.22
CA ARG A 133 7.78 22.80 17.31
C ARG A 133 7.85 23.77 18.49
N ALA A 134 6.82 24.59 18.71
CA ALA A 134 6.78 25.52 19.82
C ALA A 134 6.80 24.79 21.17
N VAL A 135 6.02 23.70 21.32
CA VAL A 135 6.02 22.86 22.53
C VAL A 135 7.38 22.23 22.77
N ILE A 136 8.02 21.67 21.74
CA ILE A 136 9.34 21.05 21.86
C ILE A 136 10.40 22.08 22.26
N VAL A 137 10.41 23.26 21.63
CA VAL A 137 11.38 24.31 21.96
C VAL A 137 11.18 24.80 23.39
N SER A 138 9.94 25.06 23.81
CA SER A 138 9.64 25.49 25.18
C SER A 138 10.03 24.45 26.23
N ALA A 139 9.81 23.16 25.96
CA ALA A 139 10.22 22.07 26.85
C ALA A 139 11.75 21.95 26.98
N LEU A 140 12.50 22.40 25.98
CA LEU A 140 13.97 22.35 25.96
C LEU A 140 14.64 23.61 26.54
N GLU A 141 13.92 24.71 26.75
CA GLU A 141 14.45 25.94 27.35
C GLU A 141 15.17 25.74 28.70
N PRO A 142 14.61 24.98 29.67
CA PRO A 142 15.29 24.74 30.95
C PRO A 142 16.47 23.76 30.85
N HIS A 143 16.69 23.13 29.69
CA HIS A 143 17.70 22.08 29.48
C HIS A 143 18.68 22.44 28.35
N PRO A 144 19.66 23.34 28.60
CA PRO A 144 20.54 23.88 27.56
C PRO A 144 21.38 22.82 26.84
N ASP A 145 21.84 21.78 27.55
CA ASP A 145 22.64 20.70 26.95
C ASP A 145 21.80 19.82 25.99
N ALA A 146 20.53 19.56 26.33
CA ALA A 146 19.60 18.84 25.47
C ALA A 146 19.25 19.67 24.23
N ARG A 147 19.00 20.97 24.39
CA ARG A 147 18.76 21.90 23.29
C ARG A 147 19.92 21.90 22.27
N ASN A 148 21.16 22.01 22.76
CA ASN A 148 22.35 22.03 21.90
C ASN A 148 22.60 20.69 21.20
N SER A 149 22.17 19.57 21.80
CA SER A 149 22.27 18.25 21.18
C SER A 149 21.25 18.09 20.03
N VAL A 150 20.03 18.58 20.23
CA VAL A 150 18.99 18.58 19.19
C VAL A 150 19.36 19.50 18.02
N LEU A 151 19.90 20.70 18.29
CA LEU A 151 20.35 21.62 17.23
C LEU A 151 21.42 21.00 16.33
N ARG A 152 22.44 20.36 16.93
CA ARG A 152 23.49 19.66 16.17
C ARG A 152 22.95 18.51 15.32
N ALA A 153 21.97 17.76 15.83
CA ALA A 153 21.34 16.69 15.07
C ALA A 153 20.55 17.22 13.85
N LEU A 154 19.85 18.35 14.01
CA LEU A 154 19.09 18.99 12.94
C LEU A 154 20.00 19.58 11.85
N GLU A 155 21.10 20.23 12.23
CA GLU A 155 22.11 20.74 11.29
C GLU A 155 22.73 19.61 10.44
N GLY A 156 22.98 18.45 11.05
CA GLY A 156 23.50 17.26 10.33
C GLY A 156 22.52 16.67 9.32
N THR A 157 21.21 16.77 9.56
CA THR A 157 20.18 16.29 8.62
C THR A 157 19.96 17.20 7.40
N ALA A 158 20.24 18.51 7.53
CA ALA A 158 20.11 19.46 6.43
C ALA A 158 21.21 19.28 5.35
N SER A 159 22.37 18.71 5.71
CA SER A 159 23.47 18.46 4.77
C SER A 159 23.41 17.11 4.06
N GLY A 160 22.42 16.26 4.37
CA GLY A 160 22.28 14.89 3.81
C GLY A 160 21.34 14.74 2.60
N ASN A 161 20.78 15.85 2.10
CA ASN A 161 19.87 15.87 0.93
C ASN A 161 20.50 16.63 -0.26
N ALA A 162 21.76 16.34 -0.59
CA ALA A 162 22.41 16.78 -1.83
C ALA A 162 22.87 15.57 -2.64
#